data_AF-A0A7C8M3Q4-F1
#
_entry.id   AF-A0A7C8M3Q4-F1
#
_cell.length_a   1.000
_cell.length_b   1.000
_cell.length_c   1.000
_cell.angle_alpha   90.00
_cell.angle_beta   90.00
_cell.angle_gamma   90.00
#
_symmetry.space_group_name_H-M   'P 1'
#
loop_
_entity.id
_entity.type
_entity.pdbx_description
1 polymer ?
#
loop_
_entity_poly.entity_id
_entity_poly.type
_entity_poly.pdbx_seq_one_letter_code
_entity_poly.pdbx_strand_id
1 'polypeptide(L)'
;TYDDGTKYRIEHAGRVSQDVFQTVAGFFCAIAGFAFVGRLAVRLTIRRKLYLDDYLLIFGTCGLVAATVIMYRFTHLIFVLNALKYDKSILPTKADLNAIGSAQGINYSLIAMVWTATCCVKLCFLASFKTLISNVSIRITVWYWAAVALSIIQWILGFSVPFIICPSVGNDIITHCTPETPYVKTLALNTFVTCLDFVTDLMIVSIPIWVLRNVRIRLTQKLAIAVFLCLSIGMIIAGILRMSAAYHGGYWDLTWQYLLLYLESCVAITMASVSAFRSVFVEQKRRREQDQ
;
A
#
# COMPACT_ATOMS: atom_id res chain seq x y z
N THR A 1 -34.60 1.51 5.52
CA THR A 1 -34.08 0.31 4.83
C THR A 1 -34.33 0.53 3.35
N TYR A 2 -33.33 0.27 2.52
CA TYR A 2 -33.46 0.44 1.06
C TYR A 2 -34.38 -0.64 0.45
N ASP A 3 -35.10 -0.27 -0.60
CA ASP A 3 -35.73 -1.22 -1.51
C ASP A 3 -34.65 -2.00 -2.30
N ASP A 4 -35.01 -3.16 -2.83
CA ASP A 4 -34.05 -4.05 -3.48
C ASP A 4 -33.47 -3.45 -4.77
N GLY A 5 -34.21 -2.58 -5.45
CA GLY A 5 -33.72 -1.81 -6.59
C GLY A 5 -32.62 -0.84 -6.17
N THR A 6 -32.83 -0.06 -5.11
CA THR A 6 -31.81 0.86 -4.58
C THR A 6 -30.58 0.12 -4.04
N LYS A 7 -30.75 -1.03 -3.37
CA LYS A 7 -29.60 -1.86 -2.92
C LYS A 7 -28.74 -2.29 -4.10
N TYR A 8 -29.35 -2.84 -5.14
CA TYR A 8 -28.64 -3.27 -6.34
C TYR A 8 -27.83 -2.13 -6.96
N ARG A 9 -28.43 -0.94 -7.04
CA ARG A 9 -27.75 0.25 -7.58
C ARG A 9 -26.58 0.71 -6.72
N ILE A 10 -26.70 0.62 -5.40
CA ILE A 10 -25.60 0.91 -4.47
C ILE A 10 -24.46 -0.08 -4.66
N GLU A 11 -24.74 -1.38 -4.67
CA GLU A 11 -23.75 -2.45 -4.80
C GLU A 11 -22.99 -2.42 -6.14
N HIS A 12 -23.57 -1.79 -7.17
CA HIS A 12 -23.01 -1.64 -8.51
C HIS A 12 -22.66 -0.19 -8.88
N ALA A 13 -22.59 0.71 -7.88
CA ALA A 13 -22.31 2.13 -8.11
C ALA A 13 -20.85 2.42 -8.53
N GLY A 14 -19.93 1.51 -8.26
CA GLY A 14 -18.53 1.60 -8.67
C GLY A 14 -18.25 0.86 -9.98
N ARG A 15 -17.03 1.03 -10.50
CA ARG A 15 -16.56 0.20 -11.63
C ARG A 15 -16.54 -1.29 -11.35
N VAL A 16 -16.49 -1.66 -10.08
CA VAL A 16 -16.47 -3.03 -9.59
C VAL A 16 -17.62 -3.16 -8.62
N SER A 17 -18.37 -4.27 -8.69
CA SER A 17 -19.43 -4.54 -7.72
C SER A 17 -18.85 -4.80 -6.33
N GLN A 18 -19.66 -4.57 -5.30
CA GLN A 18 -19.25 -4.73 -3.92
C GLN A 18 -18.68 -6.13 -3.62
N ASP A 19 -19.32 -7.17 -4.15
CA ASP A 19 -18.88 -8.56 -3.94
C ASP A 19 -17.53 -8.85 -4.61
N VAL A 20 -17.32 -8.33 -5.83
CA VAL A 20 -16.05 -8.50 -6.54
C VAL A 20 -14.95 -7.74 -5.81
N PHE A 21 -15.22 -6.53 -5.31
CA PHE A 21 -14.28 -5.76 -4.51
C PHE A 21 -13.81 -6.57 -3.29
N GLN A 22 -14.74 -7.13 -2.51
CA GLN A 22 -14.41 -7.91 -1.31
C GLN A 22 -13.65 -9.18 -1.66
N THR A 23 -14.10 -9.91 -2.68
CA THR A 23 -13.46 -11.16 -3.15
C THR A 23 -12.02 -10.92 -3.56
N VAL A 24 -11.78 -9.89 -4.39
CA VAL A 24 -10.44 -9.54 -4.88
C VAL A 24 -9.56 -9.10 -3.71
N ALA A 25 -10.05 -8.24 -2.81
CA ALA A 25 -9.29 -7.81 -1.64
C ALA A 25 -8.90 -9.00 -0.74
N GLY A 26 -9.85 -9.88 -0.44
CA GLY A 26 -9.62 -11.07 0.40
C GLY A 26 -8.61 -12.04 -0.23
N PHE A 27 -8.72 -12.28 -1.53
CA PHE A 27 -7.81 -13.16 -2.28
C PHE A 27 -6.35 -12.67 -2.22
N PHE A 28 -6.11 -11.39 -2.51
CA PHE A 28 -4.76 -10.82 -2.46
C PHE A 28 -4.21 -10.73 -1.04
N CYS A 29 -5.06 -10.46 -0.05
CA CYS A 29 -4.67 -10.52 1.36
C CYS A 29 -4.21 -11.92 1.77
N ALA A 30 -4.94 -12.96 1.34
CA ALA A 30 -4.58 -14.35 1.62
C ALA A 30 -3.23 -14.71 1.01
N ILE A 31 -2.98 -14.34 -0.26
CA ILE A 31 -1.67 -14.53 -0.90
C ILE A 31 -0.55 -13.84 -0.12
N ALA A 32 -0.75 -12.58 0.27
CA ALA A 32 0.23 -11.83 1.05
C ALA A 32 0.49 -12.50 2.41
N GLY A 33 -0.57 -12.97 3.08
CA GLY A 33 -0.48 -13.70 4.34
C GLY A 33 0.30 -15.01 4.22
N PHE A 34 -0.01 -15.84 3.21
CA PHE A 34 0.72 -17.10 2.98
C PHE A 34 2.20 -16.85 2.65
N ALA A 35 2.49 -15.88 1.79
CA ALA A 35 3.87 -15.52 1.46
C ALA A 35 4.66 -15.07 2.70
N PHE A 36 4.04 -14.25 3.55
CA PHE A 36 4.63 -13.77 4.80
C PHE A 36 4.84 -14.88 5.82
N VAL A 37 3.84 -15.74 6.06
CA VAL A 37 3.95 -16.89 6.96
C VAL A 37 5.08 -17.82 6.50
N GLY A 38 5.14 -18.11 5.21
CA GLY A 38 6.25 -18.88 4.65
C GLY A 38 7.60 -18.21 4.96
N ARG A 39 7.71 -16.88 4.78
CA ARG A 39 8.96 -16.13 5.01
C ARG A 39 9.42 -16.30 6.45
N LEU A 40 8.50 -16.13 7.40
CA LEU A 40 8.80 -16.32 8.82
C LEU A 40 9.21 -17.76 9.11
N ALA A 41 8.48 -18.75 8.59
CA ALA A 41 8.81 -20.16 8.76
C ALA A 41 10.23 -20.48 8.27
N VAL A 42 10.60 -20.01 7.07
CA VAL A 42 11.93 -20.20 6.49
C VAL A 42 13.02 -19.52 7.33
N ARG A 43 12.80 -18.28 7.80
CA ARG A 43 13.82 -17.58 8.60
C ARG A 43 14.00 -18.19 9.99
N LEU A 44 12.91 -18.58 10.65
CA LEU A 44 12.96 -19.20 11.97
C LEU A 44 13.60 -20.59 11.90
N THR A 45 13.30 -21.39 10.87
CA THR A 45 13.85 -22.75 10.72
C THR A 45 15.32 -22.74 10.27
N ILE A 46 15.69 -21.90 9.30
CA ILE A 46 17.01 -21.94 8.65
C ILE A 46 18.02 -20.99 9.30
N ARG A 47 17.61 -19.75 9.61
CA ARG A 47 18.51 -18.71 10.14
C ARG A 47 18.47 -18.60 11.67
N ARG A 48 17.40 -19.08 12.32
CA ARG A 48 17.14 -19.02 13.77
C ARG A 48 17.27 -17.62 14.39
N LYS A 49 17.23 -16.57 13.57
CA LYS A 49 17.32 -15.17 13.98
C LYS A 49 16.45 -14.32 13.08
N LEU A 50 15.71 -13.40 13.69
CA LEU A 50 14.98 -12.34 13.00
C LEU A 50 15.88 -11.12 12.86
N TYR A 51 15.79 -10.48 11.71
CA TYR A 51 16.53 -9.26 11.40
C TYR A 51 15.57 -8.07 11.42
N LEU A 52 16.12 -6.84 11.39
CA LEU A 52 15.32 -5.61 11.42
C LEU A 52 14.27 -5.57 10.30
N ASP A 53 14.59 -6.11 9.12
CA ASP A 53 13.68 -6.19 7.98
C ASP A 53 12.46 -7.09 8.28
N ASP A 54 12.61 -8.13 9.09
CA ASP A 54 11.50 -9.00 9.50
C ASP A 54 10.55 -8.29 10.47
N TYR A 55 11.07 -7.56 11.46
CA TYR A 55 10.24 -6.80 12.40
C TYR A 55 9.41 -5.73 11.70
N LEU A 56 10.02 -5.01 10.76
CA LEU A 56 9.32 -4.01 9.93
C LEU A 56 8.22 -4.66 9.09
N LEU A 57 8.51 -5.81 8.47
CA LEU A 57 7.52 -6.51 7.67
C LEU A 57 6.38 -7.13 8.50
N ILE A 58 6.68 -7.62 9.72
CA ILE A 58 5.66 -8.07 10.68
C ILE A 58 4.71 -6.91 10.99
N PHE A 59 5.25 -5.74 11.36
CA PHE A 59 4.45 -4.56 11.67
C PHE A 59 3.59 -4.11 10.47
N GLY A 60 4.18 -4.06 9.27
CA GLY A 60 3.44 -3.74 8.04
C GLY A 60 2.33 -4.75 7.72
N THR A 61 2.57 -6.05 7.95
CA THR A 61 1.57 -7.11 7.71
C THR A 61 0.44 -7.04 8.73
N CYS A 62 0.73 -6.76 10.00
CA CYS A 62 -0.30 -6.48 11.01
C CYS A 62 -1.16 -5.28 10.60
N GLY A 63 -0.53 -4.22 10.07
CA GLY A 63 -1.24 -3.08 9.48
C GLY A 63 -2.16 -3.49 8.33
N LEU A 64 -1.68 -4.32 7.39
CA LEU A 64 -2.50 -4.83 6.28
C LEU A 64 -3.71 -5.65 6.78
N VAL A 65 -3.52 -6.53 7.77
CA VAL A 65 -4.62 -7.31 8.36
C VAL A 65 -5.64 -6.40 9.01
N ALA A 66 -5.20 -5.40 9.79
CA ALA A 66 -6.09 -4.41 10.38
C ALA A 66 -6.86 -3.61 9.30
N ALA A 67 -6.15 -3.18 8.24
CA ALA A 67 -6.76 -2.52 7.09
C ALA A 67 -7.83 -3.41 6.42
N THR A 68 -7.59 -4.72 6.32
CA THR A 68 -8.54 -5.67 5.72
C THR A 68 -9.83 -5.75 6.54
N VAL A 69 -9.72 -5.88 7.86
CA VAL A 69 -10.89 -5.91 8.76
C VAL A 69 -11.68 -4.61 8.66
N ILE A 70 -10.98 -3.47 8.69
CA ILE A 70 -11.60 -2.15 8.56
C ILE A 70 -12.28 -2.01 7.20
N MET A 71 -11.60 -2.41 6.12
CA MET A 71 -12.10 -2.33 4.76
C MET A 71 -13.40 -3.10 4.61
N TYR A 72 -13.48 -4.35 5.08
CA TYR A 72 -14.70 -5.17 5.00
C TYR A 72 -15.88 -4.52 5.75
N ARG A 73 -15.61 -3.93 6.92
CA ARG A 73 -16.64 -3.21 7.69
C ARG A 73 -17.08 -1.90 7.03
N PHE A 74 -16.16 -1.24 6.33
CA PHE A 74 -16.37 0.06 5.70
C PHE A 74 -16.90 -0.02 4.26
N THR A 75 -16.78 -1.19 3.60
CA THR A 75 -17.03 -1.35 2.16
C THR A 75 -18.43 -0.86 1.77
N HIS A 76 -19.48 -1.29 2.48
CA HIS A 76 -20.86 -0.87 2.17
C HIS A 76 -21.00 0.65 2.17
N LEU A 77 -20.37 1.34 3.13
CA LEU A 77 -20.45 2.80 3.20
C LEU A 77 -19.69 3.48 2.06
N ILE A 78 -18.55 2.93 1.62
CA ILE A 78 -17.84 3.42 0.44
C ILE A 78 -18.76 3.36 -0.79
N PHE A 79 -19.49 2.25 -0.97
CA PHE A 79 -20.42 2.06 -2.08
C PHE A 79 -21.63 2.99 -1.99
N VAL A 80 -22.22 3.19 -0.81
CA VAL A 80 -23.28 4.20 -0.60
C VAL A 80 -22.78 5.60 -0.97
N LEU A 81 -21.59 5.99 -0.48
CA LEU A 81 -21.00 7.29 -0.80
C LEU A 81 -20.70 7.45 -2.31
N ASN A 82 -20.29 6.37 -2.98
CA ASN A 82 -20.08 6.39 -4.43
C ASN A 82 -21.42 6.50 -5.18
N ALA A 83 -22.45 5.77 -4.75
CA ALA A 83 -23.78 5.80 -5.34
C ALA A 83 -24.41 7.20 -5.27
N LEU A 84 -24.29 7.89 -4.13
CA LEU A 84 -24.77 9.26 -3.95
C LEU A 84 -24.10 10.27 -4.90
N LYS A 85 -22.87 10.00 -5.36
CA LYS A 85 -22.18 10.85 -6.34
C LYS A 85 -22.75 10.69 -7.74
N TYR A 86 -22.99 9.46 -8.16
CA TYR A 86 -23.48 9.14 -9.50
C TYR A 86 -25.00 9.32 -9.63
N ASP A 87 -25.74 9.12 -8.55
CA ASP A 87 -27.18 9.32 -8.51
C ASP A 87 -27.66 10.01 -7.23
N LYS A 88 -28.09 11.26 -7.41
CA LYS A 88 -28.63 12.11 -6.34
C LYS A 88 -30.05 11.74 -5.92
N SER A 89 -30.74 10.86 -6.66
CA SER A 89 -32.08 10.37 -6.28
C SER A 89 -32.05 9.33 -5.16
N ILE A 90 -30.90 8.71 -4.92
CA ILE A 90 -30.69 7.82 -3.77
C ILE A 90 -30.62 8.69 -2.52
N LEU A 91 -31.63 8.56 -1.65
CA LEU A 91 -31.65 9.28 -0.37
C LEU A 91 -31.00 8.42 0.71
N PRO A 92 -29.94 8.91 1.39
CA PRO A 92 -29.29 8.14 2.45
C PRO A 92 -30.27 7.88 3.61
N THR A 93 -30.28 6.65 4.13
CA THR A 93 -31.12 6.31 5.29
C THR A 93 -30.60 7.06 6.53
N LYS A 94 -31.45 7.31 7.54
CA LYS A 94 -31.01 7.84 8.85
C LYS A 94 -29.84 7.07 9.46
N ALA A 95 -29.80 5.74 9.26
CA ALA A 95 -28.70 4.89 9.67
C ALA A 95 -27.40 5.23 8.92
N ASP A 96 -27.46 5.53 7.63
CA ASP A 96 -26.30 5.91 6.82
C ASP A 96 -25.80 7.30 7.21
N LEU A 97 -26.70 8.25 7.48
CA LEU A 97 -26.31 9.59 7.95
C LEU A 97 -25.56 9.52 9.29
N ASN A 98 -26.04 8.69 10.23
CA ASN A 98 -25.34 8.44 11.49
C ASN A 98 -24.01 7.71 11.27
N ALA A 99 -23.97 6.73 10.36
CA ALA A 99 -22.75 6.01 10.03
C ALA A 99 -21.71 6.94 9.40
N ILE A 100 -22.11 7.85 8.49
CA ILE A 100 -21.27 8.86 7.87
C ILE A 100 -20.63 9.79 8.91
N GLY A 101 -21.37 10.20 9.95
CA GLY A 101 -20.83 11.03 11.04
C GLY A 101 -19.66 10.38 11.80
N SER A 102 -19.63 9.04 11.86
CA SER A 102 -18.54 8.25 12.46
C SER A 102 -17.54 7.66 11.44
N ALA A 103 -17.88 7.75 10.15
CA ALA A 103 -17.20 7.08 9.05
C ALA A 103 -15.79 7.61 8.81
N GLN A 104 -15.54 8.89 9.06
CA GLN A 104 -14.24 9.46 8.74
C GLN A 104 -13.12 8.91 9.60
N GLY A 105 -13.35 8.67 10.90
CA GLY A 105 -12.34 8.02 11.74
C GLY A 105 -11.97 6.63 11.23
N ILE A 106 -12.96 5.88 10.73
CA ILE A 106 -12.77 4.56 10.13
C ILE A 106 -11.98 4.68 8.82
N ASN A 107 -12.33 5.64 7.97
CA ASN A 107 -11.65 5.90 6.71
C ASN A 107 -10.18 6.32 6.91
N TYR A 108 -9.91 7.24 7.83
CA TYR A 108 -8.55 7.64 8.17
C TYR A 108 -7.73 6.48 8.70
N SER A 109 -8.33 5.65 9.54
CA SER A 109 -7.68 4.44 10.05
C SER A 109 -7.34 3.47 8.92
N LEU A 110 -8.25 3.26 7.96
CA LEU A 110 -8.02 2.41 6.80
C LEU A 110 -6.82 2.93 5.98
N ILE A 111 -6.86 4.20 5.58
CA ILE A 111 -5.81 4.82 4.77
C ILE A 111 -4.47 4.80 5.51
N ALA A 112 -4.47 5.12 6.81
CA ALA A 112 -3.28 5.08 7.65
C ALA A 112 -2.64 3.70 7.70
N MET A 113 -3.44 2.64 7.89
CA MET A 113 -2.93 1.27 7.97
C MET A 113 -2.36 0.80 6.63
N VAL A 114 -2.99 1.18 5.52
CA VAL A 114 -2.52 0.86 4.16
C VAL A 114 -1.20 1.58 3.84
N TRP A 115 -1.10 2.89 4.09
CA TRP A 115 0.17 3.62 3.92
C TRP A 115 1.27 3.15 4.87
N THR A 116 0.90 2.72 6.08
CA THR A 116 1.85 2.13 7.01
C THR A 116 2.41 0.82 6.47
N ALA A 117 1.56 -0.04 5.90
CA ALA A 117 2.01 -1.29 5.28
C ALA A 117 2.99 -1.04 4.12
N THR A 118 2.71 -0.09 3.22
CA THR A 118 3.62 0.26 2.11
C THR A 118 4.95 0.84 2.61
N CYS A 119 4.90 1.77 3.57
CA CYS A 119 6.12 2.35 4.15
C CYS A 119 6.98 1.27 4.84
N CYS A 120 6.38 0.35 5.58
CA CYS A 120 7.09 -0.73 6.24
C CYS A 120 7.82 -1.64 5.25
N VAL A 121 7.23 -1.91 4.08
CA VAL A 121 7.88 -2.66 3.01
C VAL A 121 9.10 -1.92 2.46
N LYS A 122 8.98 -0.60 2.21
CA LYS A 122 10.11 0.24 1.77
C LYS A 122 11.25 0.23 2.78
N LEU A 123 10.92 0.42 4.06
CA LEU A 123 11.90 0.38 5.16
C LEU A 123 12.51 -1.01 5.33
N CYS A 124 11.74 -2.09 5.13
CA CYS A 124 12.24 -3.47 5.13
C CYS A 124 13.31 -3.67 4.04
N PHE A 125 13.10 -3.13 2.83
CA PHE A 125 14.11 -3.18 1.77
C PHE A 125 15.35 -2.35 2.08
N LEU A 126 15.17 -1.12 2.56
CA LEU A 126 16.28 -0.26 2.98
C LEU A 126 17.09 -0.93 4.10
N ALA A 127 16.44 -1.51 5.11
CA ALA A 127 17.11 -2.26 6.18
C ALA A 127 17.94 -3.44 5.63
N SER A 128 17.44 -4.15 4.61
CA SER A 128 18.17 -5.22 3.94
C SER A 128 19.42 -4.73 3.22
N PHE A 129 19.38 -3.52 2.64
CA PHE A 129 20.52 -2.93 1.95
C PHE A 129 21.55 -2.26 2.86
N LYS A 130 21.18 -1.89 4.09
CA LYS A 130 22.10 -1.26 5.05
C LYS A 130 23.40 -2.05 5.20
N THR A 131 23.31 -3.37 5.33
CA THR A 131 24.49 -4.26 5.46
C THR A 131 25.34 -4.29 4.18
N LEU A 132 24.71 -4.14 3.01
CA LEU A 132 25.41 -4.14 1.72
C LEU A 132 26.12 -2.80 1.45
N ILE A 133 25.56 -1.68 1.90
CA ILE A 133 26.04 -0.33 1.59
C ILE A 133 27.12 0.15 2.56
N SER A 134 27.09 -0.31 3.82
CA SER A 134 27.92 0.24 4.91
C SER A 134 29.42 0.33 4.60
N ASN A 135 29.93 -0.48 3.66
CA ASN A 135 31.35 -0.57 3.33
C ASN A 135 31.68 -0.09 1.90
N VAL A 136 30.75 0.52 1.15
CA VAL A 136 30.97 0.86 -0.27
C VAL A 136 31.45 2.29 -0.48
N SER A 137 30.67 3.29 -0.04
CA SER A 137 31.01 4.71 -0.26
C SER A 137 30.14 5.64 0.60
N ILE A 138 30.73 6.73 1.09
CA ILE A 138 30.01 7.78 1.82
C ILE A 138 28.86 8.39 0.99
N ARG A 139 29.02 8.53 -0.33
CA ARG A 139 27.99 9.12 -1.20
C ARG A 139 26.73 8.25 -1.25
N ILE A 140 26.91 6.93 -1.32
CA ILE A 140 25.79 5.98 -1.32
C ILE A 140 25.14 5.93 0.06
N THR A 141 25.92 6.03 1.14
CA THR A 141 25.38 6.11 2.50
C THR A 141 24.51 7.37 2.71
N VAL A 142 24.94 8.53 2.19
CA VAL A 142 24.13 9.76 2.24
C VAL A 142 22.84 9.59 1.42
N TRP A 143 22.94 9.04 0.21
CA TRP A 143 21.77 8.77 -0.63
C TRP A 143 20.78 7.78 0.01
N TYR A 144 21.31 6.76 0.69
CA TYR A 144 20.52 5.80 1.47
C TYR A 144 19.72 6.51 2.58
N TRP A 145 20.37 7.37 3.37
CA TRP A 145 19.67 8.11 4.42
C TRP A 145 18.66 9.12 3.87
N ALA A 146 18.95 9.73 2.72
CA ALA A 146 17.98 10.57 2.01
C ALA A 146 16.73 9.76 1.59
N ALA A 147 16.91 8.54 1.06
CA ALA A 147 15.81 7.65 0.70
C ALA A 147 14.97 7.24 1.92
N VAL A 148 15.62 6.93 3.06
CA VAL A 148 14.94 6.64 4.33
C VAL A 148 14.11 7.85 4.79
N ALA A 149 14.71 9.03 4.84
CA ALA A 149 14.04 10.25 5.27
C ALA A 149 12.84 10.59 4.37
N LEU A 150 13.01 10.50 3.05
CA LEU A 150 11.94 10.79 2.10
C LEU A 150 10.80 9.77 2.18
N SER A 151 11.10 8.49 2.43
CA SER A 151 10.07 7.45 2.64
C SER A 151 9.23 7.72 3.90
N ILE A 152 9.86 8.22 4.98
CA ILE A 152 9.15 8.60 6.21
C ILE A 152 8.30 9.85 5.97
N ILE A 153 8.83 10.85 5.26
CA ILE A 153 8.07 12.07 4.91
C ILE A 153 6.84 11.70 4.05
N GLN A 154 7.02 10.84 3.05
CA GLN A 154 5.94 10.35 2.21
C GLN A 154 4.86 9.62 3.03
N TRP A 155 5.25 8.82 4.01
CA TRP A 155 4.31 8.17 4.93
C TRP A 155 3.54 9.18 5.80
N ILE A 156 4.22 10.16 6.40
CA ILE A 156 3.58 11.22 7.19
C ILE A 156 2.58 12.01 6.34
N LEU A 157 2.93 12.31 5.10
CA LEU A 157 2.03 12.99 4.16
C LEU A 157 0.85 12.10 3.76
N GLY A 158 1.07 10.83 3.44
CA GLY A 158 -0.01 9.87 3.14
C GLY A 158 -0.99 9.70 4.30
N PHE A 159 -0.48 9.72 5.54
CA PHE A 159 -1.27 9.71 6.75
C PHE A 159 -2.04 11.01 6.97
N SER A 160 -1.41 12.17 6.79
CA SER A 160 -1.98 13.49 7.15
C SER A 160 -2.89 14.11 6.09
N VAL A 161 -2.71 13.77 4.81
CA VAL A 161 -3.50 14.34 3.71
C VAL A 161 -5.01 14.17 3.89
N PRO A 162 -5.55 13.01 4.30
CA PRO A 162 -6.97 12.87 4.59
C PRO A 162 -7.49 13.85 5.65
N PHE A 163 -6.68 14.14 6.69
CA PHE A 163 -7.01 15.13 7.74
C PHE A 163 -6.91 16.57 7.23
N ILE A 164 -5.97 16.87 6.31
CA ILE A 164 -5.81 18.20 5.71
C ILE A 164 -6.95 18.51 4.74
N ILE A 165 -7.45 17.49 4.03
CA ILE A 165 -8.55 17.63 3.07
C ILE A 165 -9.86 17.96 3.82
N CYS A 166 -10.15 17.25 4.90
CA CYS A 166 -11.32 17.48 5.74
C CYS A 166 -10.91 17.43 7.23
N PRO A 167 -10.79 18.57 7.92
CA PRO A 167 -10.45 18.59 9.34
C PRO A 167 -11.68 18.40 10.26
N SER A 168 -12.90 18.44 9.72
CA SER A 168 -14.13 18.36 10.51
C SER A 168 -14.40 16.95 11.03
N VAL A 169 -14.91 16.86 12.26
CA VAL A 169 -15.31 15.60 12.92
C VAL A 169 -16.78 15.64 13.32
N GLY A 170 -17.46 14.49 13.36
CA GLY A 170 -18.87 14.40 13.77
C GLY A 170 -19.86 14.88 12.70
N ASN A 171 -20.97 15.48 13.13
CA ASN A 171 -22.05 15.87 12.20
C ASN A 171 -21.66 17.02 11.25
N ASP A 172 -20.63 17.80 11.60
CA ASP A 172 -20.10 18.90 10.77
C ASP A 172 -19.37 18.38 9.50
N ILE A 173 -19.09 17.07 9.43
CA ILE A 173 -18.61 16.41 8.22
C ILE A 173 -19.66 16.54 7.11
N ILE A 174 -20.95 16.43 7.46
CA ILE A 174 -22.04 16.39 6.48
C ILE A 174 -22.17 17.75 5.77
N THR A 175 -21.90 18.83 6.49
CA THR A 175 -22.03 20.21 6.00
C THR A 175 -20.77 20.73 5.32
N HIS A 176 -19.58 20.29 5.74
CA HIS A 176 -18.31 20.83 5.23
C HIS A 176 -17.51 19.89 4.32
N CYS A 177 -17.79 18.58 4.36
CA CYS A 177 -16.97 17.58 3.66
C CYS A 177 -17.75 16.65 2.72
N THR A 178 -19.09 16.74 2.71
CA THR A 178 -19.95 16.10 1.71
C THR A 178 -20.82 17.13 0.98
N PRO A 179 -21.04 17.00 -0.34
CA PRO A 179 -20.56 15.93 -1.22
C PRO A 179 -19.13 16.17 -1.77
N GLU A 180 -18.59 17.39 -1.65
CA GLU A 180 -17.23 17.71 -2.12
C GLU A 180 -16.50 18.68 -1.17
N THR A 181 -15.41 18.21 -0.58
CA THR A 181 -14.25 19.06 -0.28
C THR A 181 -13.72 19.65 -1.59
N PRO A 182 -13.06 20.83 -1.62
CA PRO A 182 -12.60 21.46 -2.86
C PRO A 182 -11.81 20.49 -3.74
N TYR A 183 -12.41 20.10 -4.87
CA TYR A 183 -11.92 19.07 -5.80
C TYR A 183 -10.43 19.25 -6.15
N VAL A 184 -10.04 20.49 -6.46
CA VAL A 184 -8.68 20.85 -6.84
C VAL A 184 -7.68 20.56 -5.71
N LYS A 185 -8.06 20.82 -4.45
CA LYS A 185 -7.18 20.57 -3.29
C LYS A 185 -6.97 19.08 -3.09
N THR A 186 -8.05 18.29 -3.14
CA THR A 186 -8.00 16.82 -3.00
C THR A 186 -7.17 16.19 -4.11
N LEU A 187 -7.38 16.60 -5.36
CA LEU A 187 -6.62 16.10 -6.50
C LEU A 187 -5.14 16.47 -6.39
N ALA A 188 -4.82 17.73 -6.08
CA ALA A 188 -3.44 18.20 -5.97
C ALA A 188 -2.67 17.45 -4.87
N LEU A 189 -3.25 17.30 -3.67
CA LEU A 189 -2.61 16.62 -2.55
C LEU A 189 -2.43 15.11 -2.81
N ASN A 190 -3.45 14.42 -3.34
CA ASN A 190 -3.32 13.01 -3.67
C ASN A 190 -2.30 12.77 -4.80
N THR A 191 -2.28 13.65 -5.82
CA THR A 191 -1.28 13.60 -6.88
C THR A 191 0.12 13.79 -6.31
N PHE A 192 0.30 14.79 -5.43
CA PHE A 192 1.57 15.07 -4.80
C PHE A 192 2.11 13.87 -3.98
N VAL A 193 1.27 13.27 -3.12
CA VAL A 193 1.64 12.07 -2.36
C VAL A 193 2.01 10.91 -3.30
N THR A 194 1.25 10.73 -4.38
CA THR A 194 1.52 9.68 -5.37
C THR A 194 2.85 9.90 -6.09
N CYS A 195 3.16 11.13 -6.48
CA CYS A 195 4.43 11.48 -7.10
C CYS A 195 5.60 11.26 -6.14
N LEU A 196 5.44 11.63 -4.85
CA LEU A 196 6.45 11.35 -3.84
C LEU A 196 6.66 9.85 -3.67
N ASP A 197 5.59 9.07 -3.68
CA ASP A 197 5.66 7.61 -3.60
C ASP A 197 6.49 7.02 -4.75
N PHE A 198 6.21 7.45 -5.98
CA PHE A 198 6.99 7.12 -7.18
C PHE A 198 8.48 7.50 -7.04
N VAL A 199 8.77 8.71 -6.57
CA VAL A 199 10.15 9.20 -6.39
C VAL A 199 10.88 8.34 -5.35
N THR A 200 10.24 8.01 -4.23
CA THR A 200 10.86 7.16 -3.19
C THR A 200 11.16 5.76 -3.72
N ASP A 201 10.29 5.18 -4.54
CA ASP A 201 10.54 3.87 -5.16
C ASP A 201 11.74 3.90 -6.10
N LEU A 202 11.85 4.94 -6.94
CA LEU A 202 13.02 5.12 -7.81
C LEU A 202 14.30 5.30 -7.00
N MET A 203 14.26 6.07 -5.92
CA MET A 203 15.41 6.23 -5.03
C MET A 203 15.84 4.88 -4.43
N ILE A 204 14.91 4.07 -3.95
CA ILE A 204 15.22 2.75 -3.38
C ILE A 204 15.83 1.81 -4.43
N VAL A 205 15.32 1.81 -5.67
CA VAL A 205 15.85 0.99 -6.77
C VAL A 205 17.21 1.46 -7.27
N SER A 206 17.47 2.77 -7.27
CA SER A 206 18.75 3.32 -7.71
C SER A 206 19.93 2.86 -6.86
N ILE A 207 19.71 2.60 -5.56
CA ILE A 207 20.73 2.16 -4.61
C ILE A 207 21.43 0.87 -5.07
N PRO A 208 20.73 -0.26 -5.25
CA PRO A 208 21.37 -1.49 -5.71
C PRO A 208 21.97 -1.36 -7.11
N ILE A 209 21.36 -0.58 -8.02
CA ILE A 209 21.90 -0.35 -9.37
C ILE A 209 23.27 0.35 -9.31
N TRP A 210 23.39 1.36 -8.45
CA TRP A 210 24.65 2.08 -8.29
C TRP A 210 25.73 1.18 -7.66
N VAL A 211 25.37 0.39 -6.64
CA VAL A 211 26.29 -0.58 -6.02
C VAL A 211 26.77 -1.63 -7.05
N LEU A 212 25.87 -2.12 -7.93
CA LEU A 212 26.24 -3.04 -9.01
C LEU A 212 27.22 -2.45 -10.01
N ARG A 213 27.08 -1.17 -10.36
CA ARG A 213 27.95 -0.55 -11.37
C ARG A 213 29.40 -0.44 -10.89
N ASN A 214 29.61 -0.35 -9.57
CA ASN A 214 30.93 -0.11 -8.98
C ASN A 214 31.61 -1.38 -8.45
N VAL A 215 30.92 -2.51 -8.37
CA VAL A 215 31.45 -3.74 -7.74
C VAL A 215 31.23 -4.94 -8.65
N ARG A 216 32.27 -5.77 -8.87
CA ARG A 216 32.15 -7.09 -9.53
C ARG A 216 31.31 -8.01 -8.65
N ILE A 217 30.01 -7.93 -8.81
CA ILE A 217 29.04 -8.59 -7.95
C ILE A 217 28.65 -9.98 -8.50
N ARG A 218 28.46 -10.93 -7.57
CA ARG A 218 28.02 -12.30 -7.80
C ARG A 218 26.59 -12.34 -8.39
N LEU A 219 26.30 -13.32 -9.24
CA LEU A 219 24.99 -13.51 -9.92
C LEU A 219 23.77 -13.45 -8.99
N THR A 220 23.96 -13.85 -7.74
CA THR A 220 22.93 -13.92 -6.71
C THR A 220 22.38 -12.55 -6.33
N GLN A 221 23.24 -11.54 -6.24
CA GLN A 221 22.87 -10.16 -5.97
C GLN A 221 22.27 -9.51 -7.23
N LYS A 222 22.74 -9.85 -8.44
CA LYS A 222 22.09 -9.41 -9.69
C LYS A 222 20.63 -9.84 -9.79
N LEU A 223 20.32 -11.08 -9.39
CA LEU A 223 18.96 -11.60 -9.45
C LEU A 223 18.03 -10.96 -8.41
N ALA A 224 18.53 -10.67 -7.19
CA ALA A 224 17.77 -9.92 -6.20
C ALA A 224 17.36 -8.55 -6.75
N ILE A 225 18.28 -7.88 -7.44
CA ILE A 225 18.09 -6.55 -8.01
C ILE A 225 17.10 -6.56 -9.18
N ALA A 226 17.12 -7.62 -10.01
CA ALA A 226 16.11 -7.79 -11.05
C ALA A 226 14.69 -7.93 -10.47
N VAL A 227 14.52 -8.69 -9.39
CA VAL A 227 13.21 -8.82 -8.71
C VAL A 227 12.76 -7.49 -8.10
N PHE A 228 13.67 -6.72 -7.51
CA PHE A 228 13.36 -5.39 -6.99
C PHE A 228 12.98 -4.39 -8.08
N LEU A 229 13.67 -4.44 -9.23
CA LEU A 229 13.32 -3.62 -10.38
C LEU A 229 11.92 -3.95 -10.91
N CYS A 230 11.58 -5.24 -11.02
CA CYS A 230 10.23 -5.66 -11.39
C CYS A 230 9.17 -5.21 -10.37
N LEU A 231 9.48 -5.29 -9.07
CA LEU A 231 8.58 -4.80 -8.02
C LEU A 231 8.30 -3.31 -8.21
N SER A 232 9.33 -2.46 -8.26
CA SER A 232 9.11 -1.02 -8.34
C SER A 232 8.46 -0.60 -9.65
N ILE A 233 8.75 -1.26 -10.78
CA ILE A 233 8.00 -1.03 -12.03
C ILE A 233 6.51 -1.38 -11.83
N GLY A 234 6.20 -2.47 -11.13
CA GLY A 234 4.83 -2.85 -10.80
C GLY A 234 4.11 -1.81 -9.93
N MET A 235 4.78 -1.30 -8.90
CA MET A 235 4.25 -0.25 -8.01
C MET A 235 3.99 1.06 -8.77
N ILE A 236 4.93 1.44 -9.64
CA ILE A 236 4.80 2.61 -10.52
C ILE A 236 3.57 2.46 -11.43
N ILE A 237 3.41 1.32 -12.09
CA ILE A 237 2.27 1.07 -12.98
C ILE A 237 0.96 1.10 -12.17
N ALA A 238 0.93 0.47 -10.98
CA ALA A 238 -0.23 0.50 -10.10
C ALA A 238 -0.61 1.93 -9.68
N GLY A 239 0.38 2.77 -9.36
CA GLY A 239 0.16 4.19 -9.04
C GLY A 239 -0.40 5.00 -10.22
N ILE A 240 0.11 4.78 -11.43
CA ILE A 240 -0.41 5.42 -12.65
C ILE A 240 -1.83 4.95 -12.95
N LEU A 241 -2.09 3.66 -12.84
CA LEU A 241 -3.44 3.10 -13.00
C LEU A 241 -4.39 3.69 -11.95
N ARG A 242 -3.95 3.81 -10.70
CA ARG A 242 -4.76 4.41 -9.63
C ARG A 242 -5.13 5.86 -9.94
N MET A 243 -4.20 6.66 -10.45
CA MET A 243 -4.46 8.07 -10.76
C MET A 243 -5.29 8.25 -12.04
N SER A 244 -4.95 7.53 -13.11
CA SER A 244 -5.64 7.64 -14.40
C SER A 244 -7.05 7.06 -14.36
N ALA A 245 -7.24 5.98 -13.60
CA ALA A 245 -8.49 5.27 -13.53
C ALA A 245 -9.42 5.79 -12.42
N ALA A 246 -8.98 6.67 -11.52
CA ALA A 246 -9.88 7.27 -10.53
C ALA A 246 -10.91 8.23 -11.17
N TYR A 247 -10.67 8.70 -12.39
CA TYR A 247 -11.61 9.53 -13.14
C TYR A 247 -12.53 8.67 -14.01
N HIS A 248 -13.82 8.63 -13.68
CA HIS A 248 -14.84 7.98 -14.51
C HIS A 248 -16.17 8.72 -14.49
N GLY A 249 -16.69 9.03 -15.67
CA GLY A 249 -18.01 9.65 -15.81
C GLY A 249 -18.13 11.05 -15.19
N GLY A 250 -17.02 11.79 -15.11
CA GLY A 250 -16.99 13.14 -14.51
C GLY A 250 -16.83 13.17 -12.98
N TYR A 251 -16.82 12.01 -12.32
CA TYR A 251 -16.67 11.90 -10.87
C TYR A 251 -15.46 11.04 -10.48
N TRP A 252 -15.01 11.25 -9.24
CA TRP A 252 -13.91 10.50 -8.65
C TRP A 252 -14.41 9.21 -8.00
N ASP A 253 -14.08 8.07 -8.60
CA ASP A 253 -14.50 6.74 -8.15
C ASP A 253 -13.68 6.32 -6.93
N LEU A 254 -14.31 6.45 -5.76
CA LEU A 254 -13.69 6.09 -4.49
C LEU A 254 -13.45 4.59 -4.39
N THR A 255 -14.41 3.77 -4.83
CA THR A 255 -14.33 2.31 -4.71
C THR A 255 -13.10 1.78 -5.43
N TRP A 256 -12.86 2.25 -6.67
CA TRP A 256 -11.72 1.84 -7.46
C TRP A 256 -10.37 2.31 -6.86
N GLN A 257 -10.33 3.55 -6.34
CA GLN A 257 -9.11 4.08 -5.71
C GLN A 257 -8.71 3.28 -4.46
N TYR A 258 -9.66 2.99 -3.55
CA TYR A 258 -9.37 2.21 -2.34
C TYR A 258 -8.92 0.79 -2.67
N LEU A 259 -9.56 0.16 -3.66
CA LEU A 259 -9.20 -1.20 -4.08
C LEU A 259 -7.75 -1.24 -4.55
N LEU A 260 -7.37 -0.35 -5.49
CA LEU A 260 -6.02 -0.35 -6.05
C LEU A 260 -4.95 -0.04 -5.01
N LEU A 261 -5.18 0.93 -4.13
CA LEU A 261 -4.23 1.28 -3.06
C LEU A 261 -4.04 0.10 -2.08
N TYR A 262 -5.10 -0.63 -1.77
CA TYR A 262 -5.03 -1.82 -0.93
C TYR A 262 -4.31 -2.99 -1.62
N LEU A 263 -4.60 -3.22 -2.90
CA LEU A 263 -3.93 -4.26 -3.71
C LEU A 263 -2.43 -3.99 -3.84
N GLU A 264 -2.05 -2.73 -4.03
CA GLU A 264 -0.67 -2.27 -4.05
C GLU A 264 0.08 -2.69 -2.78
N SER A 265 -0.55 -2.54 -1.61
CA SER A 265 0.02 -2.99 -0.32
C SER A 265 0.13 -4.51 -0.22
N CYS A 266 -0.86 -5.25 -0.71
CA CYS A 266 -0.82 -6.72 -0.74
C CYS A 266 0.33 -7.24 -1.62
N VAL A 267 0.48 -6.66 -2.81
CA VAL A 267 1.57 -7.00 -3.74
C VAL A 267 2.93 -6.66 -3.14
N ALA A 268 3.05 -5.49 -2.51
CA ALA A 268 4.27 -5.07 -1.83
C ALA A 268 4.72 -6.07 -0.75
N ILE A 269 3.81 -6.48 0.15
CA ILE A 269 4.11 -7.48 1.20
C ILE A 269 4.44 -8.85 0.61
N THR A 270 3.69 -9.29 -0.40
CA THR A 270 3.93 -10.58 -1.08
C THR A 270 5.34 -10.62 -1.66
N MET A 271 5.72 -9.59 -2.40
CA MET A 271 7.01 -9.52 -3.08
C MET A 271 8.17 -9.30 -2.09
N ALA A 272 7.97 -8.50 -1.05
CA ALA A 272 8.91 -8.40 0.06
C ALA A 272 9.15 -9.78 0.70
N SER A 273 8.11 -10.58 0.85
CA SER A 273 8.23 -11.95 1.38
C SER A 273 8.97 -12.89 0.42
N VAL A 274 8.62 -12.85 -0.87
CA VAL A 274 9.24 -13.70 -1.91
C VAL A 274 10.73 -13.40 -2.10
N SER A 275 11.12 -12.12 -2.08
CA SER A 275 12.52 -11.71 -2.22
C SER A 275 13.44 -12.32 -1.14
N ALA A 276 12.92 -12.52 0.07
CA ALA A 276 13.67 -13.12 1.18
C ALA A 276 13.84 -14.65 1.04
N PHE A 277 12.89 -15.38 0.45
CA PHE A 277 13.08 -16.80 0.19
C PHE A 277 14.28 -17.04 -0.72
N ARG A 278 14.37 -16.24 -1.78
CA ARG A 278 15.41 -16.41 -2.79
C ARG A 278 16.81 -16.18 -2.22
N SER A 279 16.98 -15.18 -1.35
CA SER A 279 18.28 -14.95 -0.69
C SER A 279 18.68 -16.11 0.23
N VAL A 280 17.71 -16.77 0.87
CA VAL A 280 17.95 -17.93 1.74
C VAL A 280 18.30 -19.18 0.95
N PHE A 281 17.52 -19.55 -0.08
CA PHE A 281 17.80 -20.73 -0.90
C PHE A 281 19.14 -20.67 -1.62
N VAL A 282 19.49 -19.49 -2.12
CA VAL A 282 20.78 -19.27 -2.78
C VAL A 282 21.95 -19.41 -1.81
N GLU A 283 21.83 -18.89 -0.59
CA GLU A 283 22.88 -19.07 0.44
C GLU A 283 23.00 -20.54 0.87
N GLN A 284 21.88 -21.27 0.98
CA GLN A 284 21.90 -22.70 1.31
C GLN A 284 22.56 -23.53 0.22
N LYS A 285 22.24 -23.28 -1.06
CA LYS A 285 22.87 -23.97 -2.19
C LYS A 285 24.39 -23.79 -2.16
N ARG A 286 24.85 -22.55 -1.92
CA ARG A 286 26.28 -22.25 -1.82
C ARG A 286 26.97 -22.97 -0.66
N ARG A 287 26.33 -23.05 0.52
CA ARG A 287 26.90 -23.80 1.66
C ARG A 287 27.09 -25.27 1.32
N ARG A 288 26.08 -25.90 0.71
CA ARG A 288 26.17 -27.30 0.27
C ARG A 288 27.29 -27.53 -0.76
N GLU A 289 27.53 -26.59 -1.66
CA GLU A 289 28.64 -26.64 -2.63
C GLU A 289 30.02 -26.40 -2.00
N GLN A 290 30.11 -25.78 -0.81
CA GLN A 290 31.37 -25.61 -0.09
C GLN A 290 31.71 -26.80 0.83
N ASP A 291 30.69 -27.60 1.19
CA ASP A 291 30.82 -28.79 2.01
C ASP A 291 31.10 -30.07 1.17
N GLN A 292 31.11 -29.95 -0.16
CA GLN A 292 31.47 -31.00 -1.14
C GLN A 292 32.86 -30.75 -1.72
#